data_AF-A0A7J6EQT7-F1
#
_entry.id   AF-A0A7J6EQT7-F1
#
_cell.length_a   1.000
_cell.length_b   1.000
_cell.length_c   1.000
_cell.angle_alpha   90.00
_cell.angle_beta   90.00
_cell.angle_gamma   90.00
#
_symmetry.space_group_name_H-M   'P 1'
#
loop_
_entity.id
_entity.type
_entity.pdbx_description
1 polymer ?
#
loop_
_entity_poly.entity_id
_entity_poly.type
_entity_poly.pdbx_seq_one_letter_code
_entity_poly.pdbx_strand_id
1 'polypeptide(L)'
;MDLLQEDTTWSLKHQLKKSILFWKKSQTHQNVEAFLSNYGPLQVKRYSYLEVKKITNSFTEKLGQGGFGDVYKGKLDNGCDVAVKILNDLRDVDGEDFINEVATISRTSHINVVTLLGFFFEGSKRGLIYEFMPNGSLEKFIFNVTPIDSTKSQLGWDMLYQISLGIARGLEYLHRGCNTRILHFDIKPHNILLDHNFVPKITDFGLAKICTRTESLISSIMGPRGTAGYIAPEIFSRCFGGVSHKSDVYSYGMMILDMIGGKYNEDIQSENNSEIYFPHWIYKRLEVNHHDELGLEEIIDDEKDIVKVKKLITVSLWCIQIAPSDRPSMSEVIEMLEVMSFNSLQLPPKPFLSSPNSKMF
;
A
#
# COMPACT_ATOMS: atom_id res chain seq x y z
N MET A 1 12.61 76.96 17.75
CA MET A 1 11.70 75.91 18.23
C MET A 1 11.65 74.87 17.14
N ASP A 2 12.63 73.97 17.08
CA ASP A 2 12.63 72.84 16.13
C ASP A 2 13.69 71.85 16.57
N LEU A 3 13.38 71.14 17.66
CA LEU A 3 14.01 69.88 18.05
C LEU A 3 12.93 69.17 18.86
N LEU A 4 12.36 68.08 18.32
CA LEU A 4 11.65 66.98 19.02
C LEU A 4 10.62 66.25 18.10
N GLN A 5 10.96 65.94 16.84
CA GLN A 5 10.05 65.15 16.01
C GLN A 5 10.70 64.13 15.06
N GLU A 6 11.87 63.58 15.42
CA GLU A 6 12.49 62.49 14.64
C GLU A 6 12.63 61.14 15.37
N ASP A 7 12.55 61.07 16.70
CA ASP A 7 12.88 59.83 17.43
C ASP A 7 11.74 58.79 17.56
N THR A 8 10.48 59.15 17.28
CA THR A 8 9.36 58.20 17.41
C THR A 8 9.18 57.31 16.17
N THR A 9 9.68 57.72 15.01
CA THR A 9 9.51 56.96 13.76
C THR A 9 10.49 55.79 13.63
N TRP A 10 11.66 55.86 14.27
CA TRP A 10 12.65 54.78 14.25
C TRP A 10 12.23 53.61 15.17
N SER A 11 11.72 53.90 16.36
CA SER A 11 11.24 52.89 17.32
C SER A 11 10.00 52.12 16.81
N LEU A 12 9.05 52.82 16.18
CA LEU A 12 7.87 52.18 15.58
C LEU A 12 8.22 51.35 14.34
N LYS A 13 9.17 51.77 13.49
CA LYS A 13 9.65 50.95 12.36
C LYS A 13 10.42 49.71 12.83
N HIS A 14 11.11 49.78 13.97
CA HIS A 14 11.83 48.61 14.51
C HIS A 14 10.93 47.64 15.28
N GLN A 15 9.85 48.14 15.93
CA GLN A 15 8.79 47.30 16.50
C GLN A 15 7.86 46.70 15.43
N LEU A 16 7.52 47.44 14.35
CA LEU A 16 6.76 46.90 13.22
C LEU A 16 7.57 45.88 12.40
N LYS A 17 8.90 46.01 12.31
CA LYS A 17 9.76 44.98 11.70
C LYS A 17 9.95 43.73 12.56
N LYS A 18 9.75 43.81 13.88
CA LYS A 18 9.70 42.62 14.77
C LYS A 18 8.32 41.97 14.83
N SER A 19 7.27 42.63 14.35
CA SER A 19 5.88 42.18 14.45
C SER A 19 5.24 41.75 13.12
N ILE A 20 5.99 41.72 12.02
CA ILE A 20 5.50 41.28 10.69
C ILE A 20 6.19 39.98 10.20
N LEU A 21 7.06 39.37 11.02
CA LEU A 21 7.63 38.04 10.73
C LEU A 21 7.22 36.96 11.72
N PHE A 22 6.10 37.12 12.43
CA PHE A 22 5.37 35.97 12.96
C PHE A 22 4.52 35.44 11.80
N TRP A 23 5.16 34.71 10.87
CA TRP A 23 4.43 33.79 10.02
C TRP A 23 3.65 32.90 10.96
N LYS A 24 2.33 33.08 11.01
CA LYS A 24 1.42 32.19 11.74
C LYS A 24 1.67 30.82 11.10
N LYS A 25 2.52 30.00 11.73
CA LYS A 25 2.83 28.63 11.27
C LYS A 25 1.49 27.97 10.97
N SER A 26 1.33 27.41 9.77
CA SER A 26 0.07 26.77 9.36
C SER A 26 -0.35 25.75 10.43
N GLN A 27 -1.66 25.52 10.58
CA GLN A 27 -2.17 24.55 11.56
C GLN A 27 -1.49 23.18 11.39
N THR A 28 -1.31 22.75 10.13
CA THR A 28 -0.51 21.60 9.70
C THR A 28 0.87 21.58 10.34
N HIS A 29 1.61 22.69 10.28
CA HIS A 29 2.96 22.77 10.83
C HIS A 29 2.97 22.68 12.35
N GLN A 30 1.97 23.23 13.03
CA GLN A 30 1.82 23.10 14.48
C GLN A 30 1.52 21.64 14.86
N ASN A 31 0.63 20.98 14.12
CA ASN A 31 0.26 19.58 14.36
C ASN A 31 1.47 18.64 14.20
N VAL A 32 2.22 18.79 13.11
CA VAL A 32 3.41 17.96 12.83
C VAL A 32 4.51 18.19 13.86
N GLU A 33 4.83 19.45 14.21
CA GLU A 33 5.87 19.71 15.22
C GLU A 33 5.43 19.24 16.62
N ALA A 34 4.16 19.38 16.97
CA ALA A 34 3.63 18.85 18.23
C ALA A 34 3.75 17.32 18.29
N PHE A 35 3.43 16.63 17.19
CA PHE A 35 3.66 15.20 17.06
C PHE A 35 5.13 14.84 17.25
N LEU A 36 6.05 15.45 16.47
CA LEU A 36 7.48 15.14 16.52
C LEU A 36 8.10 15.42 17.89
N SER A 37 7.60 16.43 18.60
CA SER A 37 8.05 16.75 19.97
C SER A 37 7.57 15.73 21.00
N ASN A 38 6.36 15.19 20.83
CA ASN A 38 5.73 14.26 21.78
C ASN A 38 6.07 12.78 21.51
N TYR A 39 6.43 12.42 20.27
CA TYR A 39 6.63 11.02 19.88
C TYR A 39 7.94 10.40 20.43
N GLY A 40 8.80 11.20 21.06
CA GLY A 40 10.10 10.77 21.58
C GLY A 40 11.15 10.63 20.48
N PRO A 41 12.37 10.15 20.81
CA PRO A 41 13.42 9.94 19.81
C PRO A 41 12.99 8.83 18.84
N LEU A 42 12.55 9.22 17.65
CA LEU A 42 12.39 8.33 16.52
C LEU A 42 13.74 7.69 16.18
N GLN A 43 13.76 6.38 15.90
CA GLN A 43 14.97 5.71 15.40
C GLN A 43 15.31 6.12 13.94
N VAL A 44 14.45 6.91 13.30
CA VAL A 44 14.62 7.41 11.93
C VAL A 44 15.18 8.84 11.93
N LYS A 45 16.14 9.11 11.04
CA LYS A 45 16.84 10.39 10.97
C LYS A 45 15.93 11.49 10.39
N ARG A 46 15.88 12.66 11.06
CA ARG A 46 15.31 13.90 10.51
C ARG A 46 16.39 14.61 9.69
N TYR A 47 16.16 14.77 8.39
CA TYR A 47 17.04 15.48 7.47
C TYR A 47 16.55 16.92 7.28
N SER A 48 17.49 17.81 6.96
CA SER A 48 17.18 19.15 6.45
C SER A 48 16.79 19.11 4.97
N TYR A 49 16.06 20.13 4.50
CA TYR A 49 15.70 20.22 3.08
C TYR A 49 16.94 20.35 2.19
N LEU A 50 18.00 21.00 2.67
CA LEU A 50 19.28 21.12 1.96
C LEU A 50 19.98 19.76 1.81
N GLU A 51 20.00 18.94 2.85
CA GLU A 51 20.51 17.57 2.76
C GLU A 51 19.69 16.75 1.75
N VAL A 52 18.36 16.84 1.79
CA VAL A 52 17.49 16.13 0.84
C VAL A 52 17.75 16.57 -0.59
N LYS A 53 17.91 17.88 -0.83
CA LYS A 53 18.27 18.42 -2.14
C LYS A 53 19.63 17.89 -2.62
N LYS A 54 20.60 17.70 -1.72
CA LYS A 54 21.89 17.07 -2.05
C LYS A 54 21.70 15.59 -2.39
N ILE A 55 20.96 14.85 -1.57
CA ILE A 55 20.66 13.41 -1.75
C ILE A 55 20.04 13.15 -3.13
N THR A 56 19.11 13.99 -3.57
CA THR A 56 18.39 13.83 -4.85
C THR A 56 19.06 14.52 -6.03
N ASN A 57 20.27 15.06 -5.86
CA ASN A 57 20.95 15.88 -6.87
C ASN A 57 20.05 17.00 -7.42
N SER A 58 19.37 17.73 -6.54
CA SER A 58 18.35 18.74 -6.87
C SER A 58 17.12 18.18 -7.60
N PHE A 59 16.66 16.99 -7.19
CA PHE A 59 15.43 16.35 -7.69
C PHE A 59 15.47 16.06 -9.20
N THR A 60 16.63 15.67 -9.73
CA THR A 60 16.83 15.49 -11.18
C THR A 60 16.20 14.20 -11.73
N GLU A 61 16.22 13.11 -10.96
CA GLU A 61 15.73 11.81 -11.42
C GLU A 61 14.38 11.50 -10.76
N LYS A 62 13.29 11.74 -11.49
CA LYS A 62 11.94 11.43 -11.05
C LYS A 62 11.62 9.95 -11.34
N LEU A 63 11.29 9.19 -10.30
CA LEU A 63 10.92 7.78 -10.38
C LEU A 63 9.44 7.59 -10.68
N GLY A 64 8.60 8.51 -10.20
CA GLY A 64 7.16 8.42 -10.38
C GLY A 64 6.42 9.60 -9.76
N GLN A 65 5.12 9.65 -10.03
CA GLN A 65 4.18 10.60 -9.47
C GLN A 65 2.91 9.84 -9.09
N GLY A 66 2.55 9.91 -7.81
CA GLY A 66 1.31 9.33 -7.30
C GLY A 66 0.39 10.40 -6.74
N GLY A 67 -0.80 10.01 -6.29
CA GLY A 67 -1.72 10.93 -5.62
C GLY A 67 -1.13 11.55 -4.35
N PHE A 68 -0.12 10.93 -3.74
CA PHE A 68 0.51 11.39 -2.50
C PHE A 68 1.72 12.30 -2.74
N GLY A 69 2.17 12.48 -3.99
CA GLY A 69 3.26 13.36 -4.35
C GLY A 69 4.27 12.75 -5.32
N ASP A 70 5.43 13.39 -5.43
CA ASP A 70 6.48 13.04 -6.38
C ASP A 70 7.57 12.19 -5.72
N VAL A 71 8.05 11.16 -6.41
CA VAL A 71 9.12 10.29 -5.91
C VAL A 71 10.36 10.48 -6.76
N TYR A 72 11.50 10.71 -6.12
CA TYR A 72 12.79 10.93 -6.76
C TYR A 72 13.81 9.90 -6.32
N LYS A 73 14.73 9.52 -7.22
CA LYS A 73 15.90 8.76 -6.83
C LYS A 73 16.91 9.67 -6.15
N GLY A 74 17.61 9.13 -5.17
CA GLY A 74 18.72 9.80 -4.52
C GLY A 74 19.77 8.82 -4.04
N LYS A 75 20.85 9.38 -3.50
CA LYS A 75 21.95 8.62 -2.92
C LYS A 75 22.39 9.24 -1.61
N LEU A 76 22.46 8.43 -0.56
CA LEU A 76 22.99 8.83 0.74
C LEU A 76 24.52 8.93 0.69
N ASP A 77 25.12 9.65 1.64
CA ASP A 77 26.57 9.85 1.70
C ASP A 77 27.35 8.52 1.86
N ASN A 78 26.72 7.48 2.41
CA ASN A 78 27.28 6.12 2.50
C ASN A 78 27.17 5.30 1.20
N GLY A 79 26.63 5.89 0.13
CA GLY A 79 26.47 5.24 -1.17
C GLY A 79 25.18 4.42 -1.32
N CYS A 80 24.31 4.36 -0.32
CA CYS A 80 23.02 3.68 -0.44
C CYS A 80 22.06 4.47 -1.35
N ASP A 81 21.51 3.79 -2.36
CA ASP A 81 20.45 4.35 -3.20
C ASP A 81 19.14 4.43 -2.41
N VAL A 82 18.42 5.55 -2.57
CA VAL A 82 17.17 5.83 -1.85
C VAL A 82 16.07 6.36 -2.77
N ALA A 83 14.82 6.19 -2.33
CA ALA A 83 13.66 6.83 -2.93
C ALA A 83 13.15 7.94 -1.99
N VAL A 84 13.06 9.16 -2.51
CA VAL A 84 12.61 10.34 -1.77
C VAL A 84 11.21 10.72 -2.23
N LYS A 85 10.20 10.48 -1.40
CA LYS A 85 8.79 10.83 -1.62
C LYS A 85 8.54 12.23 -1.06
N ILE A 86 8.30 13.20 -1.93
CA ILE A 86 7.92 14.58 -1.59
C ILE A 86 6.41 14.66 -1.57
N LEU A 87 5.82 14.94 -0.41
CA LEU A 87 4.36 14.95 -0.28
C LEU A 87 3.77 16.26 -0.80
N ASN A 88 2.60 16.16 -1.45
CA ASN A 88 1.87 17.32 -1.94
C ASN A 88 1.00 17.94 -0.84
N ASP A 89 1.10 19.25 -0.66
CA ASP A 89 0.34 20.01 0.34
C ASP A 89 -1.18 20.03 0.07
N LEU A 90 -1.60 19.83 -1.19
CA LEU A 90 -3.01 19.90 -1.58
C LEU A 90 -3.86 18.71 -1.11
N ARG A 91 -3.26 17.53 -0.90
CA ARG A 91 -3.99 16.30 -0.55
C ARG A 91 -3.96 16.00 0.94
N ASP A 92 -2.83 16.28 1.59
CA ASP A 92 -2.66 16.06 3.03
C ASP A 92 -2.70 17.40 3.77
N VAL A 93 -3.86 18.05 3.71
CA VAL A 93 -4.06 19.43 4.19
C VAL A 93 -3.68 19.58 5.66
N ASP A 94 -3.95 18.56 6.48
CA ASP A 94 -3.71 18.59 7.93
C ASP A 94 -2.42 17.91 8.38
N GLY A 95 -1.68 17.27 7.45
CA GLY A 95 -0.43 16.56 7.77
C GLY A 95 -0.67 15.18 8.38
N GLU A 96 -1.91 14.69 8.36
CA GLU A 96 -2.28 13.43 8.96
C GLU A 96 -1.63 12.25 8.24
N ASP A 97 -1.60 12.23 6.91
CA ASP A 97 -0.99 11.13 6.16
C ASP A 97 0.51 11.04 6.45
N PHE A 98 1.20 12.19 6.47
CA PHE A 98 2.62 12.26 6.84
C PHE A 98 2.86 11.78 8.27
N ILE A 99 2.11 12.30 9.24
CA ILE A 99 2.24 11.93 10.66
C ILE A 99 2.00 10.43 10.80
N ASN A 100 0.95 9.91 10.18
CA ASN A 100 0.56 8.52 10.26
C ASN A 100 1.59 7.59 9.63
N GLU A 101 2.11 7.94 8.45
CA GLU A 101 3.18 7.19 7.78
C GLU A 101 4.43 7.14 8.68
N VAL A 102 4.93 8.29 9.17
CA VAL A 102 6.08 8.34 10.10
C VAL A 102 5.80 7.56 11.40
N ALA A 103 4.61 7.72 11.99
CA ALA A 103 4.21 7.07 13.24
C ALA A 103 4.19 5.55 13.15
N THR A 104 3.76 5.02 12.00
CA THR A 104 3.56 3.59 11.75
C THR A 104 4.83 2.92 11.27
N ILE A 105 5.42 3.39 10.16
CA ILE A 105 6.56 2.73 9.50
C ILE A 105 7.84 2.80 10.34
N SER A 106 8.00 3.81 11.20
CA SER A 106 9.16 3.89 12.11
C SER A 106 9.21 2.77 13.16
N ARG A 107 8.12 2.00 13.30
CA ARG A 107 7.97 0.90 14.26
C ARG A 107 8.07 -0.47 13.60
N THR A 108 8.29 -0.52 12.29
CA THR A 108 8.36 -1.75 11.52
C THR A 108 9.81 -2.10 11.18
N SER A 109 10.11 -3.40 11.16
CA SER A 109 11.37 -3.94 10.69
C SER A 109 11.11 -5.37 10.25
N HIS A 110 10.92 -5.54 8.94
CA HIS A 110 10.59 -6.84 8.34
C HIS A 110 11.05 -6.89 6.89
N ILE A 111 11.47 -8.07 6.42
CA ILE A 111 11.99 -8.23 5.06
C ILE A 111 10.96 -7.85 3.98
N ASN A 112 9.67 -8.09 4.25
CA ASN A 112 8.56 -7.78 3.35
C ASN A 112 7.85 -6.44 3.64
N VAL A 113 8.47 -5.54 4.38
CA VAL A 113 7.99 -4.16 4.59
C VAL A 113 9.12 -3.21 4.18
N VAL A 114 8.78 -2.10 3.53
CA VAL A 114 9.78 -1.09 3.15
C VAL A 114 10.36 -0.41 4.38
N THR A 115 11.67 -0.14 4.36
CA THR A 115 12.37 0.54 5.44
C THR A 115 12.35 2.05 5.22
N LEU A 116 11.79 2.78 6.19
CA LEU A 116 11.96 4.24 6.27
C LEU A 116 13.34 4.56 6.84
N LEU A 117 14.18 5.22 6.05
CA LEU A 117 15.54 5.63 6.42
C LEU A 117 15.57 7.02 7.05
N GLY A 118 14.55 7.82 6.79
CA GLY A 118 14.38 9.13 7.40
C GLY A 118 13.24 9.93 6.81
N PHE A 119 13.08 11.14 7.32
CA PHE A 119 12.07 12.08 6.87
C PHE A 119 12.63 13.49 6.91
N PHE A 120 11.94 14.44 6.28
CA PHE A 120 12.22 15.86 6.45
C PHE A 120 10.91 16.63 6.62
N PHE A 121 10.99 17.71 7.38
CA PHE A 121 9.87 18.61 7.62
C PHE A 121 10.42 20.03 7.87
N GLU A 122 10.26 20.92 6.89
CA GLU A 122 10.70 22.32 6.94
C GLU A 122 9.69 23.25 6.25
N GLY A 123 9.07 24.14 7.03
CA GLY A 123 8.01 25.02 6.52
C GLY A 123 6.77 24.21 6.13
N SER A 124 6.38 24.27 4.84
CA SER A 124 5.36 23.39 4.25
C SER A 124 5.95 22.15 3.59
N LYS A 125 7.27 22.12 3.37
CA LYS A 125 7.90 21.01 2.66
C LYS A 125 8.07 19.82 3.60
N ARG A 126 7.56 18.68 3.17
CA ARG A 126 7.63 17.42 3.91
C ARG A 126 7.87 16.26 2.98
N GLY A 127 8.51 15.23 3.50
CA GLY A 127 8.72 14.03 2.72
C GLY A 127 9.49 12.95 3.46
N LEU A 128 9.60 11.83 2.79
CA LEU A 128 10.01 10.56 3.35
C LEU A 128 11.12 9.97 2.49
N ILE A 129 12.08 9.32 3.13
CA ILE A 129 13.26 8.75 2.50
C ILE A 129 13.24 7.26 2.78
N TYR A 130 13.07 6.47 1.72
CA TYR A 130 12.98 5.02 1.76
C TYR A 130 14.19 4.36 1.12
N GLU A 131 14.45 3.10 1.47
CA GLU A 131 15.30 2.25 0.65
C GLU A 131 14.79 2.19 -0.81
N PHE A 132 15.71 2.23 -1.78
CA PHE A 132 15.35 2.22 -3.20
C PHE A 132 14.99 0.81 -3.68
N MET A 133 13.88 0.71 -4.42
CA MET A 133 13.37 -0.55 -4.98
C MET A 133 13.57 -0.56 -6.50
N PRO A 134 14.61 -1.25 -7.01
CA PRO A 134 15.03 -1.13 -8.41
C PRO A 134 14.01 -1.70 -9.41
N ASN A 135 13.20 -2.68 -9.00
CA ASN A 135 12.21 -3.28 -9.89
C ASN A 135 10.88 -2.52 -9.96
N GLY A 136 10.70 -1.51 -9.10
CA GLY A 136 9.49 -0.69 -9.05
C GLY A 136 8.31 -1.42 -8.41
N SER A 137 7.08 -0.98 -8.72
CA SER A 137 5.87 -1.62 -8.19
C SER A 137 5.51 -2.91 -8.93
N LEU A 138 4.78 -3.78 -8.23
CA LEU A 138 4.24 -5.01 -8.77
C LEU A 138 3.22 -4.73 -9.89
N GLU A 139 2.48 -3.61 -9.82
CA GLU A 139 1.52 -3.15 -10.83
C GLU A 139 2.10 -3.18 -12.26
N LYS A 140 3.36 -2.78 -12.43
CA LYS A 140 4.07 -2.80 -13.71
C LYS A 140 4.10 -4.19 -14.35
N PHE A 141 4.14 -5.24 -13.55
CA PHE A 141 4.24 -6.62 -14.00
C PHE A 141 2.88 -7.31 -14.15
N ILE A 142 1.78 -6.66 -13.73
CA ILE A 142 0.41 -7.18 -13.88
C ILE A 142 -0.32 -6.50 -15.03
N PHE A 143 -0.16 -5.19 -15.20
CA PHE A 143 -0.98 -4.40 -16.13
C PHE A 143 -0.22 -3.72 -17.27
N ASN A 144 1.10 -3.49 -17.14
CA ASN A 144 1.87 -2.75 -18.15
C ASN A 144 2.55 -3.67 -19.17
N VAL A 145 1.73 -4.40 -19.92
CA VAL A 145 2.14 -5.15 -21.12
C VAL A 145 2.21 -4.19 -22.30
N THR A 146 3.16 -3.26 -22.31
CA THR A 146 3.41 -2.48 -23.52
C THR A 146 4.21 -3.34 -24.52
N PRO A 147 3.76 -3.52 -25.77
CA PRO A 147 4.43 -4.35 -26.78
C PRO A 147 5.84 -3.90 -27.20
N ILE A 148 6.34 -2.79 -26.66
CA ILE A 148 7.55 -2.11 -27.15
C ILE A 148 8.80 -2.52 -26.35
N ASP A 149 8.66 -3.00 -25.11
CA ASP A 149 9.78 -3.45 -24.26
C ASP A 149 9.71 -4.97 -24.04
N SER A 150 9.98 -5.75 -25.08
CA SER A 150 10.15 -7.22 -25.03
C SER A 150 11.35 -7.69 -24.17
N THR A 151 11.95 -6.79 -23.39
CA THR A 151 13.10 -7.03 -22.52
C THR A 151 12.76 -6.96 -21.03
N LYS A 152 11.54 -6.56 -20.64
CA LYS A 152 11.12 -6.61 -19.23
C LYS A 152 10.68 -8.03 -18.92
N SER A 153 11.52 -8.72 -18.14
CA SER A 153 11.29 -10.07 -17.64
C SER A 153 9.90 -10.21 -17.01
N GLN A 154 9.05 -10.98 -17.67
CA GLN A 154 7.75 -11.39 -17.14
C GLN A 154 7.94 -12.24 -15.88
N LEU A 155 7.03 -12.11 -14.91
CA LEU A 155 7.06 -12.93 -13.71
C LEU A 155 6.47 -14.31 -14.02
N GLY A 156 7.26 -15.36 -13.81
CA GLY A 156 6.78 -16.75 -13.85
C GLY A 156 5.81 -17.05 -12.71
N TRP A 157 5.03 -18.13 -12.84
CA TRP A 157 4.06 -18.55 -11.82
C TRP A 157 4.72 -18.82 -10.46
N ASP A 158 5.90 -19.43 -10.44
CA ASP A 158 6.68 -19.61 -9.22
C ASP A 158 7.02 -18.29 -8.53
N MET A 159 7.48 -17.29 -9.29
CA MET A 159 7.82 -15.98 -8.74
C MET A 159 6.58 -15.26 -8.21
N LEU A 160 5.45 -15.31 -8.92
CA LEU A 160 4.18 -14.76 -8.42
C LEU A 160 3.74 -15.43 -7.13
N TYR A 161 3.94 -16.74 -7.00
CA TYR A 161 3.66 -17.48 -5.78
C TYR A 161 4.55 -17.01 -4.62
N GLN A 162 5.87 -16.87 -4.84
CA GLN A 162 6.80 -16.36 -3.83
C GLN A 162 6.47 -14.91 -3.42
N ILE A 163 6.10 -14.06 -4.39
CA ILE A 163 5.64 -12.70 -4.13
C ILE A 163 4.37 -12.71 -3.27
N SER A 164 3.37 -13.50 -3.65
CA SER A 164 2.11 -13.64 -2.91
C SER A 164 2.36 -14.04 -1.45
N LEU A 165 3.31 -14.94 -1.24
CA LEU A 165 3.68 -15.43 0.07
C LEU A 165 4.46 -14.40 0.89
N GLY A 166 5.42 -13.70 0.27
CA GLY A 166 6.15 -12.61 0.90
C GLY A 166 5.23 -11.49 1.37
N ILE A 167 4.23 -11.11 0.56
CA ILE A 167 3.23 -10.11 0.97
C ILE A 167 2.41 -10.63 2.14
N ALA A 168 2.02 -11.92 2.14
CA ALA A 168 1.28 -12.51 3.24
C ALA A 168 2.06 -12.45 4.56
N ARG A 169 3.36 -12.78 4.53
CA ARG A 169 4.28 -12.66 5.67
C ARG A 169 4.42 -11.22 6.16
N GLY A 170 4.52 -10.26 5.24
CA GLY A 170 4.54 -8.83 5.57
C GLY A 170 3.26 -8.38 6.31
N LEU A 171 2.09 -8.80 5.85
CA LEU A 171 0.82 -8.48 6.50
C LEU A 171 0.64 -9.19 7.85
N GLU A 172 1.04 -10.46 7.95
CA GLU A 172 1.05 -11.19 9.22
C GLU A 172 1.88 -10.45 10.28
N TYR A 173 3.07 -10.00 9.88
CA TYR A 173 3.94 -9.19 10.71
C TYR A 173 3.24 -7.91 11.17
N LEU A 174 2.59 -7.16 10.28
CA LEU A 174 1.85 -5.94 10.65
C LEU A 174 0.68 -6.23 11.62
N HIS A 175 -0.03 -7.34 11.42
CA HIS A 175 -1.23 -7.68 12.18
C HIS A 175 -0.92 -8.26 13.57
N ARG A 176 0.18 -9.01 13.70
CA ARG A 176 0.52 -9.82 14.89
C ARG A 176 1.97 -9.71 15.34
N GLY A 177 2.92 -9.63 14.40
CA GLY A 177 4.37 -9.63 14.69
C GLY A 177 4.92 -8.29 15.23
N CYS A 178 4.27 -7.17 14.92
CA CYS A 178 4.62 -5.86 15.46
C CYS A 178 4.24 -5.71 16.94
N ASN A 179 4.99 -4.85 17.66
CA ASN A 179 4.67 -4.48 19.06
C ASN A 179 3.26 -3.91 19.21
N THR A 180 2.80 -3.19 18.19
CA THR A 180 1.43 -2.68 18.04
C THR A 180 0.84 -3.23 16.76
N ARG A 181 -0.44 -3.56 16.76
CA ARG A 181 -1.12 -3.98 15.53
C ARG A 181 -1.21 -2.80 14.58
N ILE A 182 -0.84 -3.01 13.33
CA ILE A 182 -0.94 -2.01 12.26
C ILE A 182 -1.86 -2.57 11.18
N LEU A 183 -2.90 -1.82 10.84
CA LEU A 183 -3.74 -2.10 9.66
C LEU A 183 -3.32 -1.19 8.52
N HIS A 184 -3.20 -1.72 7.31
CA HIS A 184 -2.66 -0.95 6.18
C HIS A 184 -3.72 -0.16 5.41
N PHE A 185 -4.88 -0.77 5.15
CA PHE A 185 -6.02 -0.24 4.39
C PHE A 185 -5.78 0.16 2.92
N ASP A 186 -4.61 -0.09 2.35
CA ASP A 186 -4.32 0.24 0.94
C ASP A 186 -3.40 -0.81 0.29
N ILE A 187 -3.68 -2.08 0.54
CA ILE A 187 -2.99 -3.19 -0.12
C ILE A 187 -3.51 -3.32 -1.55
N LYS A 188 -2.61 -3.17 -2.51
CA LYS A 188 -2.85 -3.23 -3.96
C LYS A 188 -1.51 -3.37 -4.69
N PRO A 189 -1.48 -3.79 -5.97
CA PRO A 189 -0.23 -3.97 -6.70
C PRO A 189 0.68 -2.74 -6.75
N HIS A 190 0.11 -1.53 -6.79
CA HIS A 190 0.86 -0.27 -6.78
C HIS A 190 1.71 -0.07 -5.51
N ASN A 191 1.21 -0.55 -4.37
CA ASN A 191 1.83 -0.38 -3.05
C ASN A 191 2.70 -1.58 -2.64
N ILE A 192 2.99 -2.49 -3.57
CA ILE A 192 3.97 -3.56 -3.39
C ILE A 192 5.17 -3.24 -4.28
N LEU A 193 6.30 -2.91 -3.67
CA LEU A 193 7.55 -2.68 -4.39
C LEU A 193 8.40 -3.94 -4.40
N LEU A 194 9.21 -4.10 -5.45
CA LEU A 194 10.07 -5.26 -5.63
C LEU A 194 11.55 -4.84 -5.54
N ASP A 195 12.30 -5.55 -4.69
CA ASP A 195 13.75 -5.38 -4.61
C ASP A 195 14.46 -6.05 -5.80
N HIS A 196 15.79 -6.01 -5.82
CA HIS A 196 16.62 -6.61 -6.88
C HIS A 196 16.38 -8.12 -7.10
N ASN A 197 15.95 -8.86 -6.07
CA ASN A 197 15.65 -10.29 -6.12
C ASN A 197 14.15 -10.56 -6.26
N PHE A 198 13.35 -9.55 -6.58
CA PHE A 198 11.89 -9.61 -6.63
C PHE A 198 11.23 -9.97 -5.29
N VAL A 199 11.92 -9.74 -4.16
CA VAL A 199 11.32 -9.86 -2.83
C VAL A 199 10.34 -8.69 -2.65
N PRO A 200 9.06 -8.97 -2.32
CA PRO A 200 8.06 -7.92 -2.20
C PRO A 200 8.18 -7.17 -0.88
N LYS A 201 7.99 -5.85 -0.95
CA LYS A 201 7.96 -4.93 0.19
C LYS A 201 6.69 -4.07 0.15
N ILE A 202 5.90 -4.18 1.21
CA ILE A 202 4.71 -3.35 1.42
C ILE A 202 5.15 -1.90 1.69
N THR A 203 4.53 -0.93 1.01
CA THR A 203 4.79 0.51 1.13
C THR A 203 3.49 1.32 1.25
N ASP A 204 3.62 2.63 1.46
CA ASP A 204 2.53 3.62 1.51
C ASP A 204 1.60 3.47 2.72
N PHE A 205 2.15 3.76 3.90
CA PHE A 205 1.44 3.67 5.19
C PHE A 205 0.62 4.93 5.51
N GLY A 206 0.38 5.82 4.54
CA GLY A 206 -0.37 7.06 4.76
C GLY A 206 -1.79 6.83 5.28
N LEU A 207 -2.43 5.73 4.88
CA LEU A 207 -3.77 5.33 5.35
C LEU A 207 -3.76 4.34 6.52
N ALA A 208 -2.57 3.94 7.00
CA ALA A 208 -2.45 2.89 7.99
C ALA A 208 -3.09 3.28 9.34
N LYS A 209 -3.32 2.33 10.23
CA LYS A 209 -3.82 2.63 11.57
C LYS A 209 -3.16 1.76 12.61
N ILE A 210 -2.63 2.41 13.64
CA ILE A 210 -2.13 1.74 14.84
C ILE A 210 -3.33 1.40 15.73
N CYS A 211 -3.42 0.14 16.14
CA CYS A 211 -4.45 -0.35 17.05
C CYS A 211 -3.80 -1.05 18.25
N THR A 212 -4.49 -1.00 19.39
CA THR A 212 -4.12 -1.85 20.52
C THR A 212 -4.41 -3.32 20.17
N ARG A 213 -3.63 -4.27 20.71
CA ARG A 213 -3.85 -5.71 20.42
C ARG A 213 -5.22 -6.21 20.90
N THR A 214 -5.78 -5.55 21.91
CA THR A 214 -7.08 -5.84 22.53
C THR A 214 -8.26 -5.34 21.71
N GLU A 215 -8.07 -4.37 20.80
CA GLU A 215 -9.12 -3.92 19.90
C GLU A 215 -9.36 -4.97 18.80
N SER A 216 -10.51 -5.65 18.88
CA SER A 216 -10.96 -6.57 17.83
C SER A 216 -11.57 -5.83 16.64
N LEU A 217 -12.23 -4.69 16.90
CA LEU A 217 -12.92 -3.87 15.91
C LEU A 217 -12.50 -2.42 16.01
N ILE A 218 -12.39 -1.76 14.85
CA ILE A 218 -12.09 -0.34 14.78
C ILE A 218 -13.39 0.44 14.67
N SER A 219 -13.73 1.19 15.72
CA SER A 219 -14.92 2.06 15.79
C SER A 219 -14.73 3.40 15.09
N SER A 220 -13.50 3.93 15.03
CA SER A 220 -13.19 5.30 14.57
C SER A 220 -12.51 5.38 13.21
N ILE A 221 -13.18 4.93 12.14
CA ILE A 221 -12.72 5.21 10.77
C ILE A 221 -13.57 6.36 10.23
N MET A 222 -12.90 7.48 9.90
CA MET A 222 -13.54 8.64 9.31
C MET A 222 -13.55 8.45 7.78
N GLY A 223 -14.72 8.15 7.23
CA GLY A 223 -14.93 7.98 5.79
C GLY A 223 -14.34 6.69 5.18
N PRO A 224 -14.68 6.38 3.91
CA PRO A 224 -14.09 5.27 3.20
C PRO A 224 -12.58 5.51 3.00
N ARG A 225 -11.74 4.55 3.41
CA ARG A 225 -10.29 4.55 3.20
C ARG A 225 -9.91 3.41 2.25
N GLY A 226 -8.92 3.65 1.41
CA GLY A 226 -8.34 2.68 0.48
C GLY A 226 -8.63 2.98 -0.99
N THR A 227 -8.32 2.02 -1.85
CA THR A 227 -8.46 2.14 -3.31
C THR A 227 -9.63 1.30 -3.83
N ALA A 228 -10.50 1.91 -4.64
CA ALA A 228 -11.64 1.22 -5.25
C ALA A 228 -11.18 -0.08 -5.96
N GLY A 229 -11.95 -1.16 -5.79
CA GLY A 229 -11.57 -2.51 -6.23
C GLY A 229 -10.92 -3.35 -5.13
N TYR A 230 -10.19 -2.74 -4.19
CA TYR A 230 -9.51 -3.44 -3.08
C TYR A 230 -10.15 -3.18 -1.71
N ILE A 231 -11.06 -2.22 -1.60
CA ILE A 231 -11.73 -1.86 -0.33
C ILE A 231 -12.73 -2.96 0.07
N ALA A 232 -12.59 -3.45 1.30
CA ALA A 232 -13.49 -4.45 1.87
C ALA A 232 -14.91 -3.88 2.09
N PRO A 233 -15.98 -4.69 1.91
CA PRO A 233 -17.37 -4.23 2.03
C PRO A 233 -17.69 -3.53 3.36
N GLU A 234 -17.13 -4.01 4.47
CA GLU A 234 -17.36 -3.47 5.81
C GLU A 234 -16.75 -2.08 6.05
N ILE A 235 -15.82 -1.64 5.20
CA ILE A 235 -15.28 -0.27 5.21
C ILE A 235 -16.33 0.71 4.69
N PHE A 236 -17.09 0.33 3.68
CA PHE A 236 -18.19 1.15 3.14
C PHE A 236 -19.43 1.08 4.00
N SER A 237 -19.78 -0.10 4.51
CA SER A 237 -20.99 -0.28 5.31
C SER A 237 -20.81 -1.28 6.44
N ARG A 238 -21.09 -0.84 7.66
CA ARG A 238 -21.05 -1.68 8.87
C ARG A 238 -22.09 -2.80 8.87
N CYS A 239 -23.05 -2.83 7.94
CA CYS A 239 -23.97 -3.96 7.78
C CYS A 239 -23.25 -5.25 7.36
N PHE A 240 -22.08 -5.16 6.73
CA PHE A 240 -21.27 -6.33 6.35
C PHE A 240 -20.37 -6.84 7.49
N GLY A 241 -20.27 -6.10 8.60
CA GLY A 241 -19.46 -6.47 9.76
C GLY A 241 -18.63 -5.31 10.31
N GLY A 242 -17.73 -5.63 11.24
CA GLY A 242 -16.83 -4.65 11.85
C GLY A 242 -15.47 -4.59 11.14
N VAL A 243 -14.98 -3.37 10.89
CA VAL A 243 -13.65 -3.15 10.31
C VAL A 243 -12.55 -3.64 11.27
N SER A 244 -11.62 -4.42 10.73
CA SER A 244 -10.52 -5.03 11.48
C SER A 244 -9.36 -5.39 10.53
N HIS A 245 -8.36 -6.10 11.01
CA HIS A 245 -7.29 -6.67 10.18
C HIS A 245 -7.80 -7.52 9.00
N LYS A 246 -9.02 -8.05 9.10
CA LYS A 246 -9.71 -8.79 8.02
C LYS A 246 -10.01 -7.93 6.79
N SER A 247 -9.99 -6.61 6.91
CA SER A 247 -10.14 -5.72 5.75
C SER A 247 -8.87 -5.73 4.88
N ASP A 248 -7.68 -5.79 5.48
CA ASP A 248 -6.44 -5.99 4.71
C ASP A 248 -6.38 -7.37 4.06
N VAL A 249 -6.94 -8.40 4.73
CA VAL A 249 -7.06 -9.76 4.15
C VAL A 249 -7.88 -9.73 2.87
N TYR A 250 -9.00 -8.99 2.85
CA TYR A 250 -9.81 -8.82 1.65
C TYR A 250 -9.01 -8.16 0.52
N SER A 251 -8.32 -7.05 0.82
CA SER A 251 -7.48 -6.36 -0.15
C SER A 251 -6.36 -7.25 -0.69
N TYR A 252 -5.75 -8.09 0.16
CA TYR A 252 -4.79 -9.12 -0.24
C TYR A 252 -5.39 -10.10 -1.23
N GLY A 253 -6.55 -10.70 -0.91
CA GLY A 253 -7.23 -11.64 -1.81
C GLY A 253 -7.56 -11.01 -3.17
N MET A 254 -8.06 -9.78 -3.18
CA MET A 254 -8.32 -9.04 -4.41
C MET A 254 -7.06 -8.82 -5.25
N MET A 255 -5.95 -8.44 -4.61
CA MET A 255 -4.67 -8.23 -5.29
C MET A 255 -4.10 -9.52 -5.88
N ILE A 256 -4.18 -10.66 -5.18
CA ILE A 256 -3.73 -11.96 -5.73
C ILE A 256 -4.59 -12.36 -6.95
N LEU A 257 -5.90 -12.10 -6.90
CA LEU A 257 -6.78 -12.35 -8.04
C LEU A 257 -6.40 -11.49 -9.26
N ASP A 258 -6.04 -10.22 -9.05
CA ASP A 258 -5.52 -9.37 -10.13
C ASP A 258 -4.18 -9.88 -10.67
N MET A 259 -3.27 -10.35 -9.81
CA MET A 259 -1.99 -10.94 -10.25
C MET A 259 -2.21 -12.14 -11.18
N ILE A 260 -3.14 -13.02 -10.83
CA ILE A 260 -3.46 -14.21 -11.63
C ILE A 260 -4.18 -13.80 -12.91
N GLY A 261 -5.16 -12.89 -12.83
CA GLY A 261 -5.94 -12.44 -13.96
C GLY A 261 -5.11 -11.67 -15.00
N GLY A 262 -4.18 -10.81 -14.55
CA GLY A 262 -3.24 -10.12 -15.44
C GLY A 262 -2.39 -11.10 -16.24
N LYS A 263 -1.81 -12.10 -15.57
CA LYS A 263 -1.01 -13.15 -16.23
C LYS A 263 -1.85 -14.04 -17.16
N TYR A 264 -3.06 -14.40 -16.74
CA TYR A 264 -3.98 -15.19 -17.55
C TYR A 264 -4.38 -14.49 -18.86
N ASN A 265 -4.59 -13.17 -18.81
CA ASN A 265 -4.92 -12.38 -20.00
C ASN A 265 -3.72 -12.21 -20.95
N GLU A 266 -2.49 -12.20 -20.43
CA GLU A 266 -1.27 -12.20 -21.24
C GLU A 266 -1.12 -13.48 -22.06
N ASP A 267 -1.31 -14.63 -21.42
CA ASP A 267 -1.06 -15.95 -22.03
C ASP A 267 -2.09 -16.30 -23.11
N ILE A 268 -3.30 -15.72 -23.08
CA ILE A 268 -4.42 -16.12 -23.94
C ILE A 268 -4.59 -15.26 -25.20
N GLN A 269 -3.99 -14.07 -25.29
CA GLN A 269 -4.14 -13.12 -26.43
C GLN A 269 -5.56 -13.07 -27.05
N SER A 270 -6.64 -13.24 -26.28
CA SER A 270 -7.99 -13.36 -26.85
C SER A 270 -8.74 -12.04 -26.82
N GLU A 271 -9.12 -11.62 -28.02
CA GLU A 271 -10.19 -10.66 -28.31
C GLU A 271 -11.52 -11.08 -27.63
N ASN A 272 -12.26 -10.10 -27.10
CA ASN A 272 -13.70 -10.16 -26.81
C ASN A 272 -14.20 -10.93 -25.57
N ASN A 273 -13.69 -10.62 -24.37
CA ASN A 273 -14.54 -10.73 -23.17
C ASN A 273 -14.54 -9.42 -22.38
N SER A 274 -15.51 -8.58 -22.73
CA SER A 274 -15.85 -7.35 -22.02
C SER A 274 -16.25 -7.64 -20.55
N GLU A 275 -15.71 -6.84 -19.64
CA GLU A 275 -16.34 -6.39 -18.39
C GLU A 275 -16.68 -7.43 -17.29
N ILE A 276 -16.29 -8.70 -17.41
CA ILE A 276 -16.55 -9.65 -16.32
C ILE A 276 -15.48 -9.48 -15.21
N TYR A 277 -15.93 -8.99 -14.05
CA TYR A 277 -15.14 -8.95 -12.82
C TYR A 277 -14.49 -10.32 -12.54
N PHE A 278 -13.15 -10.37 -12.49
CA PHE A 278 -12.37 -11.61 -12.48
C PHE A 278 -12.79 -12.62 -11.38
N PRO A 279 -13.10 -12.21 -10.14
CA PRO A 279 -13.63 -13.14 -9.14
C PRO A 279 -14.97 -13.78 -9.54
N HIS A 280 -15.87 -13.02 -10.18
CA HIS A 280 -17.12 -13.57 -10.69
C HIS A 280 -16.87 -14.58 -11.82
N TRP A 281 -15.91 -14.29 -12.70
CA TRP A 281 -15.51 -15.20 -13.77
C TRP A 281 -14.97 -16.53 -13.22
N ILE A 282 -14.15 -16.50 -12.15
CA ILE A 282 -13.66 -17.71 -11.47
C ILE A 282 -14.84 -18.53 -10.93
N TYR A 283 -15.74 -17.91 -10.16
CA TYR A 283 -16.90 -18.61 -9.60
C TYR A 283 -17.78 -19.24 -10.69
N LYS A 284 -18.00 -18.54 -11.81
CA LYS A 284 -18.79 -19.06 -12.93
C LYS A 284 -18.14 -20.30 -13.56
N ARG A 285 -16.82 -20.34 -13.70
CA ARG A 285 -16.12 -21.53 -14.23
C ARG A 285 -16.17 -22.71 -13.27
N LEU A 286 -16.02 -22.45 -11.97
CA LEU A 286 -16.17 -23.48 -10.94
C LEU A 286 -17.58 -24.10 -10.95
N GLU A 287 -18.62 -23.35 -11.31
CA GLU A 287 -20.00 -23.87 -11.45
C GLU A 287 -20.20 -24.71 -12.72
N VAL A 288 -19.66 -24.27 -13.86
CA VAL A 288 -19.86 -24.93 -15.16
C VAL A 288 -19.08 -26.25 -15.25
N ASN A 289 -17.88 -26.30 -14.69
CA ASN A 289 -16.97 -27.44 -14.84
C ASN A 289 -17.00 -28.39 -13.63
N HIS A 290 -18.16 -28.56 -13.00
CA HIS A 290 -18.40 -29.50 -11.90
C HIS A 290 -17.35 -29.41 -10.75
N HIS A 291 -17.05 -28.19 -10.31
CA HIS A 291 -16.18 -27.85 -9.16
C HIS A 291 -14.66 -28.14 -9.28
N ASP A 292 -14.16 -28.81 -10.31
CA ASP A 292 -12.76 -29.26 -10.34
C ASP A 292 -11.85 -28.70 -11.47
N GLU A 293 -12.40 -28.09 -12.52
CA GLU A 293 -11.58 -27.65 -13.66
C GLU A 293 -11.75 -26.16 -13.99
N LEU A 294 -10.69 -25.37 -13.71
CA LEU A 294 -10.60 -23.96 -14.13
C LEU A 294 -10.09 -23.79 -15.57
N GLY A 295 -9.74 -24.89 -16.25
CA GLY A 295 -9.08 -24.91 -17.55
C GLY A 295 -7.65 -24.35 -17.47
N LEU A 296 -6.95 -24.59 -16.35
CA LEU A 296 -5.58 -24.09 -16.16
C LEU A 296 -4.57 -24.95 -16.90
N GLU A 297 -4.91 -26.23 -17.08
CA GLU A 297 -4.16 -27.26 -17.81
C GLU A 297 -3.99 -26.91 -19.29
N GLU A 298 -4.83 -26.02 -19.85
CA GLU A 298 -4.72 -25.54 -21.23
C GLU A 298 -3.68 -24.41 -21.39
N ILE A 299 -3.20 -23.83 -20.29
CA ILE A 299 -2.40 -22.59 -20.27
C ILE A 299 -1.08 -22.76 -19.50
N ILE A 300 -1.05 -23.66 -18.54
CA ILE A 300 0.10 -23.92 -17.68
C ILE A 300 0.57 -25.35 -17.93
N ASP A 301 1.78 -25.49 -18.49
CA ASP A 301 2.35 -26.80 -18.83
C ASP A 301 2.90 -27.55 -17.59
N ASP A 302 3.37 -26.84 -16.56
CA ASP A 302 3.96 -27.45 -15.36
C ASP A 302 2.89 -27.73 -14.29
N GLU A 303 2.67 -29.02 -13.99
CA GLU A 303 1.75 -29.48 -12.93
C GLU A 303 2.00 -28.81 -11.56
N LYS A 304 3.26 -28.52 -11.22
CA LYS A 304 3.58 -27.83 -9.95
C LYS A 304 3.05 -26.41 -9.94
N ASP A 305 3.10 -25.73 -11.07
CA ASP A 305 2.59 -24.37 -11.20
C ASP A 305 1.06 -24.36 -11.25
N ILE A 306 0.42 -25.36 -11.86
CA ILE A 306 -1.04 -25.55 -11.77
C ILE A 306 -1.47 -25.65 -10.30
N VAL A 307 -0.79 -26.47 -9.49
CA VAL A 307 -1.11 -26.62 -8.06
C VAL A 307 -0.92 -25.31 -7.30
N LYS A 308 0.14 -24.55 -7.57
CA LYS A 308 0.37 -23.23 -6.96
C LYS A 308 -0.74 -22.24 -7.31
N VAL A 309 -1.14 -22.18 -8.58
CA VAL A 309 -2.20 -21.27 -9.04
C VAL A 309 -3.55 -21.66 -8.45
N LYS A 310 -3.90 -22.96 -8.44
CA LYS A 310 -5.13 -23.44 -7.79
C LYS A 310 -5.15 -23.07 -6.30
N LYS A 311 -4.04 -23.25 -5.57
CA LYS A 311 -3.90 -22.79 -4.18
C LYS A 311 -4.13 -21.29 -4.03
N LEU A 312 -3.46 -20.46 -4.84
CA LEU A 312 -3.60 -19.01 -4.77
C LEU A 312 -5.04 -18.57 -5.03
N ILE A 313 -5.72 -19.16 -6.02
CA ILE A 313 -7.14 -18.88 -6.30
C ILE A 313 -7.99 -19.25 -5.09
N THR A 314 -7.89 -20.49 -4.59
CA THR A 314 -8.70 -20.96 -3.46
C THR A 314 -8.51 -20.08 -2.22
N VAL A 315 -7.24 -19.78 -1.85
CA VAL A 315 -6.92 -18.91 -0.72
C VAL A 315 -7.47 -17.50 -0.93
N SER A 316 -7.36 -16.96 -2.14
CA SER A 316 -7.89 -15.62 -2.45
C SER A 316 -9.41 -15.56 -2.34
N LEU A 317 -10.11 -16.60 -2.79
CA LEU A 317 -11.56 -16.71 -2.63
C LEU A 317 -11.99 -16.74 -1.16
N TRP A 318 -11.20 -17.38 -0.29
CA TRP A 318 -11.40 -17.35 1.17
C TRP A 318 -11.16 -15.95 1.73
N CYS A 319 -10.13 -15.26 1.25
CA CYS A 319 -9.81 -13.90 1.66
C CYS A 319 -10.89 -12.88 1.30
N ILE A 320 -11.64 -13.06 0.21
CA ILE A 320 -12.65 -12.10 -0.28
C ILE A 320 -14.09 -12.40 0.16
N GLN A 321 -14.29 -13.26 1.16
CA GLN A 321 -15.63 -13.53 1.70
C GLN A 321 -16.31 -12.26 2.21
N ILE A 322 -17.63 -12.16 2.02
CA ILE A 322 -18.40 -10.95 2.38
C ILE A 322 -18.28 -10.66 3.88
N ALA A 323 -18.54 -11.67 4.72
CA ALA A 323 -18.42 -11.53 6.16
C ALA A 323 -16.94 -11.60 6.59
N PRO A 324 -16.42 -10.59 7.33
CA PRO A 324 -15.03 -10.59 7.80
C PRO A 324 -14.69 -11.76 8.74
N SER A 325 -15.67 -12.34 9.42
CA SER A 325 -15.50 -13.51 10.28
C SER A 325 -15.03 -14.73 9.49
N ASP A 326 -15.46 -14.85 8.24
CA ASP A 326 -15.29 -16.05 7.41
C ASP A 326 -13.95 -16.02 6.65
N ARG A 327 -13.31 -14.85 6.60
CA ARG A 327 -11.97 -14.70 6.02
C ARG A 327 -10.93 -15.30 6.95
N PRO A 328 -9.88 -15.96 6.44
CA PRO A 328 -8.76 -16.40 7.25
C PRO A 328 -7.99 -15.20 7.84
N SER A 329 -7.21 -15.44 8.87
CA SER A 329 -6.13 -14.54 9.30
C SER A 329 -4.91 -14.72 8.40
N MET A 330 -4.00 -13.74 8.37
CA MET A 330 -2.80 -13.85 7.53
C MET A 330 -1.88 -15.01 7.94
N SER A 331 -1.88 -15.42 9.21
CA SER A 331 -1.16 -16.64 9.64
C SER A 331 -1.77 -17.90 9.00
N GLU A 332 -3.10 -18.00 8.95
CA GLU A 332 -3.79 -19.11 8.28
C GLU A 332 -3.59 -19.06 6.77
N VAL A 333 -3.57 -17.87 6.15
CA VAL A 333 -3.23 -17.71 4.72
C VAL A 333 -1.84 -18.27 4.42
N ILE A 334 -0.84 -17.97 5.25
CA ILE A 334 0.52 -18.51 5.09
C ILE A 334 0.52 -20.03 5.23
N GLU A 335 -0.21 -20.58 6.22
CA GLU A 335 -0.34 -22.02 6.43
C GLU A 335 -0.99 -22.72 5.21
N MET A 336 -2.08 -22.14 4.68
CA MET A 336 -2.78 -22.66 3.50
C MET A 336 -1.89 -22.67 2.26
N LEU A 337 -1.02 -21.66 2.11
CA LEU A 337 -0.08 -21.58 0.99
C LEU A 337 1.08 -22.56 1.19
N GLU A 338 1.90 -22.37 2.23
CA GLU A 338 3.17 -23.06 2.43
C GLU A 338 3.03 -24.51 2.90
N VAL A 339 2.11 -24.79 3.82
CA VAL A 339 2.12 -26.03 4.60
C VAL A 339 1.05 -27.01 4.12
N MET A 340 -0.17 -26.53 3.89
CA MET A 340 -1.30 -27.40 3.55
C MET A 340 -1.14 -28.02 2.15
N SER A 341 -1.53 -29.28 2.00
CA SER A 341 -1.68 -29.87 0.68
C SER A 341 -2.88 -29.26 -0.04
N PHE A 342 -2.83 -29.12 -1.37
CA PHE A 342 -3.97 -28.58 -2.12
C PHE A 342 -5.25 -29.40 -1.91
N ASN A 343 -5.14 -30.73 -1.85
CA ASN A 343 -6.28 -31.64 -1.63
C ASN A 343 -6.97 -31.43 -0.26
N SER A 344 -6.32 -30.75 0.68
CA SER A 344 -6.89 -30.40 1.99
C SER A 344 -7.62 -29.06 1.99
N LEU A 345 -7.49 -28.25 0.93
CA LEU A 345 -8.13 -26.95 0.82
C LEU A 345 -9.50 -27.10 0.17
N GLN A 346 -10.55 -26.83 0.93
CA GLN A 346 -11.90 -26.74 0.38
C GLN A 346 -12.14 -25.37 -0.24
N LEU A 347 -12.97 -25.30 -1.28
CA LEU A 347 -13.45 -24.03 -1.82
C LEU A 347 -14.37 -23.35 -0.80
N PRO A 348 -14.28 -22.02 -0.65
CA PRO A 348 -15.21 -21.28 0.19
C PRO A 348 -16.61 -21.25 -0.42
N PRO A 349 -17.65 -20.94 0.39
CA PRO A 349 -18.99 -20.72 -0.13
C PRO A 349 -19.01 -19.54 -1.12
N LYS A 350 -19.87 -19.64 -2.14
CA LYS A 350 -20.09 -18.56 -3.10
C LYS A 350 -20.74 -17.36 -2.38
N PRO A 351 -20.19 -16.14 -2.50
CA PRO A 351 -20.83 -14.97 -1.92
C PRO A 351 -22.22 -14.75 -2.56
N PHE A 352 -23.24 -14.56 -1.71
CA PHE A 352 -24.67 -14.44 -2.09
C PHE A 352 -24.99 -13.31 -3.09
N LEU A 353 -24.06 -12.39 -3.34
CA LEU A 353 -24.20 -11.25 -4.25
C LEU A 353 -23.50 -11.49 -5.59
N SER A 354 -23.70 -12.65 -6.22
CA SER A 354 -23.55 -12.72 -7.68
C SER A 354 -24.79 -12.06 -8.30
N SER A 355 -24.60 -11.01 -9.12
CA SER A 355 -25.67 -10.25 -9.77
C SER A 355 -26.86 -11.11 -10.21
N PRO A 356 -28.10 -10.60 -10.14
CA PRO A 356 -29.23 -11.26 -10.77
C PRO A 356 -28.88 -11.47 -12.24
N ASN A 357 -29.16 -12.66 -12.76
CA ASN A 357 -29.06 -12.98 -14.18
C ASN A 357 -29.59 -11.79 -14.98
N SER A 358 -28.75 -11.17 -15.79
CA SER A 358 -29.15 -10.16 -16.77
C SER A 358 -29.95 -10.85 -17.88
N LYS A 359 -31.17 -11.25 -17.53
CA LYS A 359 -32.29 -11.56 -18.42
C LYS A 359 -33.55 -10.98 -17.79
N MET A 360 -33.59 -9.66 -17.72
CA MET A 360 -34.81 -8.87 -17.78
C MET A 360 -34.43 -7.56 -18.45
N PHE A 361 -34.42 -7.54 -19.78
CA PHE A 361 -35.48 -7.00 -20.65
C PHE A 361 -35.28 -7.52 -22.06
#